data_AF-A0A7J5EA51-F1
#
_entry.id   AF-A0A7J5EA51-F1
#
_cell.length_a   1.000
_cell.length_b   1.000
_cell.length_c   1.000
_cell.angle_alpha   90.00
_cell.angle_beta   90.00
_cell.angle_gamma   90.00
#
_symmetry.space_group_name_H-M   'P 1'
#
loop_
_entity.id
_entity.type
_entity.pdbx_description
1 polymer ?
#
loop_
_entity_poly.entity_id
_entity_poly.type
_entity_poly.pdbx_seq_one_letter_code
_entity_poly.pdbx_strand_id
1 'polypeptide(L)' 'HDIPIIIVSYKDREEDKLKGMEAGANYYLTKSSFHDDTFIEAVHDLIGDAAE' A
#
# COMPACT_ATOMS: atom_id res chain seq x y z
N HIS A 1 15.78 -1.42 -10.74
CA HIS A 1 15.13 -0.70 -9.63
C HIS A 1 13.69 -0.53 -10.03
N ASP A 2 12.81 -1.30 -9.41
CA ASP A 2 11.38 -1.15 -9.63
C ASP A 2 10.84 -0.15 -8.61
N ILE A 3 10.02 0.79 -9.07
CA ILE A 3 9.42 1.81 -8.22
C ILE A 3 8.31 1.13 -7.40
N PRO A 4 8.33 1.20 -6.06
CA PRO A 4 7.25 0.63 -5.25
C PRO A 4 5.91 1.30 -5.53
N ILE A 5 4.84 0.51 -5.64
CA ILE A 5 3.49 0.97 -5.95
C ILE A 5 2.55 0.62 -4.80
N ILE A 6 1.90 1.62 -4.23
CA ILE A 6 0.83 1.47 -3.24
C ILE A 6 -0.46 2.00 -3.84
N ILE A 7 -1.54 1.21 -3.82
CA ILE A 7 -2.88 1.65 -4.21
C ILE A 7 -3.65 2.09 -2.96
N VAL A 8 -4.24 3.29 -3.02
CA VAL A 8 -5.05 3.85 -1.94
C VAL A 8 -6.47 4.14 -2.45
N SER A 9 -7.47 3.41 -1.94
CA SER A 9 -8.82 3.39 -2.51
C SER A 9 -9.92 3.39 -1.44
N TYR A 10 -11.11 3.90 -1.74
CA TYR A 10 -12.28 3.69 -0.88
C TYR A 10 -12.91 2.30 -1.03
N LYS A 11 -12.48 1.51 -2.02
CA LYS A 11 -12.98 0.16 -2.24
C LYS A 11 -12.25 -0.82 -1.33
N ASP A 12 -12.99 -1.48 -0.47
CA ASP A 12 -12.52 -2.47 0.51
C ASP A 12 -12.87 -3.91 0.13
N ARG A 13 -13.58 -4.11 -0.99
CA ARG A 13 -13.91 -5.44 -1.51
C ARG A 13 -12.63 -6.20 -1.84
N GLU A 14 -12.56 -7.45 -1.38
CA GLU A 14 -11.41 -8.33 -1.58
C GLU A 14 -11.04 -8.50 -3.06
N GLU A 15 -12.01 -8.53 -3.96
CA GLU A 15 -11.79 -8.58 -5.42
C GLU A 15 -11.03 -7.37 -5.96
N ASP A 16 -11.33 -6.15 -5.47
CA ASP A 16 -10.64 -4.94 -5.91
C ASP A 16 -9.19 -4.93 -5.41
N LYS A 17 -8.96 -5.44 -4.19
CA LYS A 17 -7.63 -5.65 -3.62
C LYS A 17 -6.83 -6.62 -4.49
N LEU A 18 -7.40 -7.80 -4.80
CA LEU A 18 -6.73 -8.81 -5.62
C LEU A 18 -6.33 -8.26 -7.00
N LYS A 19 -7.24 -7.55 -7.68
CA LYS A 19 -6.96 -6.91 -8.98
C LYS A 19 -5.83 -5.89 -8.89
N GLY A 20 -5.76 -5.11 -7.81
CA GLY A 20 -4.67 -4.18 -7.57
C GLY A 20 -3.32 -4.89 -7.46
N MET A 21 -3.28 -6.01 -6.74
CA MET A 21 -2.07 -6.83 -6.60
C MET A 21 -1.67 -7.48 -7.93
N GLU A 22 -2.62 -8.05 -8.68
CA GLU A 22 -2.37 -8.64 -10.01
C GLU A 22 -1.84 -7.61 -11.03
N ALA A 23 -2.22 -6.33 -10.88
CA ALA A 23 -1.70 -5.24 -11.69
C ALA A 23 -0.27 -4.81 -11.34
N GLY A 24 0.34 -5.40 -10.31
CA GLY A 24 1.72 -5.13 -9.89
C GLY A 24 1.85 -4.15 -8.72
N ALA A 25 0.78 -3.89 -7.96
CA ALA A 25 0.91 -3.15 -6.71
C ALA A 25 1.62 -3.99 -5.65
N ASN A 26 2.44 -3.35 -4.83
CA ASN A 26 3.08 -3.98 -3.68
C ASN A 26 2.18 -3.96 -2.44
N TYR A 27 1.34 -2.93 -2.32
CA TYR A 27 0.34 -2.79 -1.25
C TYR A 27 -0.97 -2.22 -1.79
N TYR A 28 -2.06 -2.56 -1.09
CA TYR A 28 -3.38 -2.00 -1.30
C TYR A 28 -3.98 -1.62 0.04
N LEU A 29 -4.29 -0.33 0.21
CA LEU A 29 -4.82 0.25 1.43
C LEU A 29 -6.18 0.89 1.18
N THR A 30 -7.07 0.77 2.15
CA THR A 30 -8.31 1.52 2.13
C THR A 30 -8.05 2.95 2.59
N LYS A 31 -8.74 3.95 2.03
CA LYS A 31 -8.61 5.34 2.51
C LYS A 31 -9.06 5.50 3.97
N SER A 32 -9.88 4.58 4.47
CA SER A 32 -10.24 4.49 5.87
C SER A 32 -9.10 4.00 6.77
N SER A 33 -8.02 3.39 6.25
CA SER A 33 -6.87 2.95 7.05
C SER A 33 -5.82 4.05 7.28
N PHE A 34 -6.12 5.31 6.94
CA PHE A 34 -5.21 6.45 7.13
C PHE A 34 -5.14 6.94 8.58
N HIS A 35 -6.03 6.45 9.44
CA HIS A 35 -6.11 6.86 10.84
C HIS A 35 -5.10 6.10 11.73
N ASP A 36 -4.53 4.99 11.25
CA ASP A 36 -3.88 3.97 12.07
C ASP A 36 -2.42 3.72 11.66
N ASP A 37 -1.69 4.75 11.22
CA ASP A 37 -0.27 4.71 10.78
C ASP A 37 0.09 3.67 9.70
N THR A 38 -0.87 2.89 9.20
CA THR A 38 -0.68 1.78 8.27
C THR A 38 -0.01 2.20 6.97
N PHE A 39 -0.26 3.44 6.52
CA PHE A 39 0.40 3.96 5.33
C PHE A 39 1.90 4.21 5.56
N ILE A 40 2.26 4.68 6.76
CA ILE A 40 3.65 4.91 7.14
C ILE A 40 4.37 3.56 7.24
N GLU A 41 3.78 2.57 7.92
CA GLU A 41 4.31 1.21 8.02
C GLU A 41 4.54 0.58 6.63
N ALA A 42 3.56 0.69 5.72
CA ALA A 42 3.70 0.18 4.35
C ALA A 42 4.83 0.86 3.56
N VAL A 43 5.10 2.14 3.81
CA VAL A 43 6.24 2.82 3.21
C VAL A 43 7.55 2.28 3.78
N HIS A 44 7.67 2.14 5.11
CA HIS A 44 8.85 1.57 5.75
C HIS A 44 9.14 0.14 5.27
N ASP A 45 8.11 -0.69 5.10
CA ASP A 45 8.26 -2.05 4.57
C ASP A 45 8.83 -2.08 3.14
N LEU A 46 8.51 -1.06 2.32
CA LEU A 46 8.88 -1.02 0.91
C LEU A 46 10.24 -0.36 0.64
N ILE A 47 10.59 0.69 1.38
CA ILE A 47 11.80 1.48 1.11
C ILE A 47 12.80 1.47 2.28
N GLY A 48 12.44 0.86 3.41
CA GLY A 48 13.23 0.88 4.64
C GLY A 48 13.12 2.20 5.40
N ASP A 49 13.80 2.26 6.54
CA ASP A 49 13.94 3.48 7.33
C ASP A 49 14.93 4.46 6.69
N ALA A 50 14.74 5.75 6.97
CA ALA A 50 15.74 6.75 6.65
C ALA A 50 17.03 6.43 7.43
N ALA A 51 18.14 6.30 6.71
CA ALA A 51 19.45 6.20 7.35
C ALA A 51 19.77 7.53 8.07
N GLU A 52 20.21 7.44 9.33
CA GLU A 52 20.77 8.59 10.07
C GLU A 52 22.06 9.12 9.43
#